data_AF-A0A9D6F6M1-F1
#
_entry.id   AF-A0A9D6F6M1-F1
#
_cell.length_a   1.000
_cell.length_b   1.000
_cell.length_c   1.000
_cell.angle_alpha   90.00
_cell.angle_beta   90.00
_cell.angle_gamma   90.00
#
_symmetry.space_group_name_H-M   'P 1'
#
loop_
_entity.id
_entity.type
_entity.pdbx_description
1 polymer ?
#
loop_
_entity_poly.entity_id
_entity_poly.type
_entity_poly.pdbx_seq_one_letter_code
_entity_poly.pdbx_strand_id
1 'polypeptide(L)'
;MFGAIKVTHQAKRRVGRADFPASRAYRILPSGRLGVSFETHSLGWIGQTWYNSSITGNVSPSRIVGSMVLTLFLILIVAGILLTVVLWGGTYYFQGYIYLEPSPNIYWQAPVAAAVLTSGYMVWCVTLATTPGASPQSLPYDTIIRFNPTEDMLSRPAPRIWAVKSSSKKGQERKDGEKIRYVSKRDGPTRYHYQDTSIKPRLWQGQNVIAIEIEKDDGTTIRFDYEETDDGGHRRFRSKDGWEMLESPQDGPTGLPTRFRSSRLFWNLFFNLGHFSVWFVTLWLILRYQWIHAFGLAIVLWVVFTLTMLPMLLGYAGHAAASRQSVRTISARIDSLDRPDWALESLCKTRSPKASG
;
A
#
# COMPACT_ATOMS: atom_id res chain seq x y z
N MET A 1 44.34 -14.25 56.20
CA MET A 1 44.61 -15.49 55.45
C MET A 1 43.32 -15.93 54.76
N PHE A 2 43.13 -15.59 53.49
CA PHE A 2 42.11 -16.19 52.62
C PHE A 2 42.75 -16.36 51.25
N GLY A 3 42.92 -17.62 50.84
CA GLY A 3 43.62 -18.00 49.62
C GLY A 3 42.71 -17.92 48.40
N ALA A 4 43.20 -17.24 47.36
CA ALA A 4 42.56 -17.15 46.06
C ALA A 4 42.88 -18.40 45.21
N ILE A 5 41.84 -19.09 44.72
CA ILE A 5 41.98 -20.19 43.77
C ILE A 5 41.86 -19.61 42.35
N LYS A 6 42.96 -19.65 41.61
CA LYS A 6 43.09 -19.21 40.22
C LYS A 6 42.90 -20.43 39.30
N VAL A 7 41.76 -20.53 38.63
CA VAL A 7 41.51 -21.59 37.64
C VAL A 7 41.90 -21.06 36.26
N THR A 8 42.86 -21.73 35.61
CA THR A 8 43.36 -21.40 34.28
C THR A 8 42.97 -22.52 33.33
N HIS A 9 42.05 -22.27 32.40
CA HIS A 9 41.68 -23.24 31.35
C HIS A 9 42.50 -22.99 30.08
N GLN A 10 43.50 -23.85 29.84
CA GLN A 10 44.18 -23.99 28.55
C GLN A 10 43.53 -25.15 27.78
N ALA A 11 42.70 -24.84 26.78
CA ALA A 11 42.14 -25.84 25.87
C ALA A 11 42.87 -25.78 24.51
N LYS A 12 43.89 -26.64 24.36
CA LYS A 12 44.65 -26.85 23.13
C LYS A 12 43.90 -27.85 22.24
N ARG A 13 43.06 -27.39 21.31
CA ARG A 13 42.47 -28.28 20.29
C ARG A 13 43.42 -28.42 19.10
N ARG A 14 43.91 -29.63 18.89
CA ARG A 14 44.60 -30.06 17.66
C ARG A 14 43.57 -30.14 16.52
N VAL A 15 43.81 -29.41 15.45
CA VAL A 15 43.04 -29.50 14.20
C VAL A 15 43.64 -30.66 13.40
N GLY A 16 42.91 -31.77 13.33
CA GLY A 16 43.15 -32.85 12.37
C GLY A 16 42.66 -32.39 10.99
N ARG A 17 43.60 -32.34 10.03
CA ARG A 17 43.33 -32.07 8.62
C ARG A 17 42.74 -33.34 8.02
N ALA A 18 41.42 -33.35 7.80
CA ALA A 18 40.75 -34.35 7.00
C ALA A 18 40.69 -33.86 5.56
N ASP A 19 41.43 -34.53 4.68
CA ASP A 19 41.37 -34.33 3.23
C ASP A 19 40.00 -34.81 2.73
N PHE A 20 39.18 -33.85 2.28
CA PHE A 20 37.92 -34.15 1.60
C PHE A 20 38.18 -34.31 0.09
N PRO A 21 37.71 -35.41 -0.53
CA PRO A 21 37.84 -35.62 -1.96
C PRO A 21 36.92 -34.69 -2.77
N ALA A 22 37.38 -34.42 -3.99
CA ALA A 22 36.82 -33.53 -5.00
C ALA A 22 35.28 -33.48 -5.04
N SER A 23 34.80 -32.24 -4.94
CA SER A 23 33.42 -31.80 -5.11
C SER A 23 32.80 -32.30 -6.42
N ARG A 24 31.80 -33.18 -6.30
CA ARG A 24 30.73 -33.36 -7.28
C ARG A 24 29.93 -32.07 -7.35
N ALA A 25 29.92 -31.43 -8.52
CA ALA A 25 29.09 -30.27 -8.80
C ALA A 25 27.60 -30.66 -8.69
N TYR A 26 26.98 -30.37 -7.54
CA TYR A 26 25.53 -30.34 -7.44
C TYR A 26 25.04 -29.10 -8.18
N ARG A 27 24.59 -29.31 -9.43
CA ARG A 27 23.77 -28.36 -10.17
C ARG A 27 22.46 -28.21 -9.40
N ILE A 28 22.41 -27.19 -8.53
CA ILE A 28 21.18 -26.78 -7.85
C ILE A 28 20.22 -26.34 -8.95
N LEU A 29 19.27 -27.22 -9.28
CA LEU A 29 18.11 -26.85 -10.08
C LEU A 29 17.31 -25.82 -9.27
N PRO A 30 16.93 -24.67 -9.87
CA PRO A 30 16.13 -23.68 -9.18
C PRO A 30 14.83 -24.34 -8.74
N SER A 31 14.49 -24.18 -7.47
CA SER A 31 13.21 -24.55 -6.91
C SER A 31 12.12 -23.87 -7.74
N GLY A 32 11.49 -24.66 -8.60
CA GLY A 32 10.32 -24.30 -9.37
C GLY A 32 9.19 -23.99 -8.40
N ARG A 33 9.10 -22.72 -7.99
CA ARG A 33 7.88 -22.14 -7.49
C ARG A 33 6.90 -22.26 -8.66
N LEU A 34 6.00 -23.23 -8.59
CA LEU A 34 4.79 -23.28 -9.40
C LEU A 34 3.95 -22.06 -9.04
N GLY A 35 4.40 -20.89 -9.51
CA GLY A 35 3.56 -19.74 -9.69
C GLY A 35 2.62 -20.14 -10.80
N VAL A 36 1.42 -20.57 -10.41
CA VAL A 36 0.28 -20.57 -11.31
C VAL A 36 0.08 -19.10 -11.68
N SER A 37 0.76 -18.67 -12.74
CA SER A 37 0.47 -17.43 -13.42
C SER A 37 -0.91 -17.64 -14.02
N PHE A 38 -1.95 -17.25 -13.27
CA PHE A 38 -3.24 -16.98 -13.86
C PHE A 38 -3.02 -15.81 -14.81
N GLU A 39 -2.68 -16.14 -16.05
CA GLU A 39 -2.80 -15.26 -17.20
C GLU A 39 -4.28 -14.88 -17.32
N THR A 40 -4.65 -13.80 -16.62
CA THR A 40 -5.93 -13.13 -16.76
C THR A 40 -5.91 -12.33 -18.06
N HIS A 41 -5.83 -13.02 -19.21
CA HIS A 41 -5.68 -12.43 -20.54
C HIS A 41 -6.96 -11.79 -21.12
N SER A 42 -8.11 -11.74 -20.43
CA SER A 42 -9.38 -11.37 -21.10
C SER A 42 -10.15 -10.15 -20.60
N LEU A 43 -9.72 -9.42 -19.57
CA LEU A 43 -10.44 -8.20 -19.12
C LEU A 43 -9.61 -6.91 -19.07
N GLY A 44 -8.28 -6.98 -19.22
CA GLY A 44 -7.42 -5.79 -19.24
C GLY A 44 -7.56 -4.91 -20.49
N TRP A 45 -7.95 -5.51 -21.63
CA TRP A 45 -8.03 -4.80 -22.92
C TRP A 45 -9.19 -3.80 -23.01
N ILE A 46 -10.29 -4.01 -22.27
CA ILE A 46 -11.41 -3.07 -22.26
C ILE A 46 -10.99 -1.78 -21.52
N GLY A 47 -10.21 -1.87 -20.43
CA GLY A 47 -9.75 -0.66 -19.74
C GLY A 47 -8.75 0.19 -20.55
N GLN A 48 -7.85 -0.46 -21.29
CA GLN A 48 -6.74 0.22 -21.98
C GLN A 48 -7.15 0.86 -23.31
N THR A 49 -8.11 0.28 -24.03
CA THR A 49 -8.66 0.86 -25.27
C THR A 49 -9.48 2.13 -25.03
N TRP A 50 -10.18 2.22 -23.89
CA TRP A 50 -10.88 3.44 -23.49
C TRP A 50 -9.93 4.60 -23.18
N TYR A 51 -8.75 4.33 -22.62
CA TYR A 51 -7.76 5.38 -22.30
C TYR A 51 -7.15 6.03 -23.55
N ASN A 52 -6.90 5.25 -24.61
CA ASN A 52 -6.33 5.78 -25.86
C ASN A 52 -7.39 6.51 -26.73
N SER A 53 -8.67 6.13 -26.65
CA SER A 53 -9.78 6.78 -27.36
C SER A 53 -10.06 8.21 -26.86
N SER A 54 -9.81 8.51 -25.58
CA SER A 54 -10.03 9.83 -24.98
C SER A 54 -9.07 10.93 -25.44
N ILE A 55 -8.07 10.62 -26.28
CA ILE A 55 -7.07 11.62 -26.73
C ILE A 55 -7.55 12.40 -27.96
N THR A 56 -8.52 11.90 -28.72
CA THR A 56 -8.97 12.54 -29.99
C THR A 56 -10.36 13.19 -29.91
N GLY A 57 -11.09 13.02 -28.81
CA GLY A 57 -12.38 13.67 -28.59
C GLY A 57 -12.32 14.64 -27.41
N ASN A 58 -12.95 15.82 -27.54
CA ASN A 58 -13.16 16.81 -26.47
C ASN A 58 -14.04 16.28 -25.31
N VAL A 59 -13.68 15.17 -24.69
CA VAL A 59 -14.38 14.63 -23.52
C VAL A 59 -13.88 15.39 -22.30
N SER A 60 -14.75 16.24 -21.74
CA SER A 60 -14.43 16.97 -20.50
C SER A 60 -14.09 15.99 -19.38
N PRO A 61 -12.98 16.16 -18.64
CA PRO A 61 -12.58 15.27 -17.53
C PRO A 61 -13.67 15.05 -16.48
N SER A 62 -14.57 16.02 -16.31
CA SER A 62 -15.74 15.93 -15.43
C SER A 62 -16.70 14.79 -15.81
N ARG A 63 -16.87 14.50 -17.10
CA ARG A 63 -17.74 13.41 -17.57
C ARG A 63 -17.18 12.04 -17.18
N ILE A 64 -15.86 11.86 -17.24
CA ILE A 64 -15.19 10.59 -16.90
C ILE A 64 -15.33 10.28 -15.41
N VAL A 65 -15.13 11.28 -14.55
CA VAL A 65 -15.33 11.12 -13.10
C VAL A 65 -16.79 10.81 -12.79
N GLY A 66 -17.72 11.51 -13.44
CA GLY A 66 -19.15 11.26 -13.31
C GLY A 66 -19.53 9.81 -13.67
N SER A 67 -19.00 9.28 -14.78
CA SER A 67 -19.28 7.90 -15.18
C SER A 67 -18.72 6.87 -14.18
N MET A 68 -17.53 7.09 -13.61
CA MET A 68 -16.95 6.14 -12.65
C MET A 68 -17.76 6.08 -11.35
N VAL A 69 -18.18 7.23 -10.83
CA VAL A 69 -19.03 7.31 -9.64
C VAL A 69 -20.39 6.66 -9.91
N LEU A 70 -21.02 6.96 -11.05
CA LEU A 70 -22.28 6.35 -11.45
C LEU A 70 -22.18 4.83 -11.56
N THR A 71 -21.11 4.32 -12.18
CA THR A 71 -20.84 2.87 -12.29
C THR A 71 -20.71 2.24 -10.92
N LEU A 72 -19.98 2.85 -9.98
CA LEU A 72 -19.87 2.36 -8.61
C LEU A 72 -21.23 2.29 -7.90
N PHE A 73 -22.06 3.33 -8.05
CA PHE A 73 -23.43 3.33 -7.51
C PHE A 73 -24.29 2.22 -8.13
N LEU A 74 -24.20 2.03 -9.45
CA LEU A 74 -24.94 0.97 -10.14
C LEU A 74 -24.50 -0.41 -9.63
N ILE A 75 -23.20 -0.65 -9.45
CA ILE A 75 -22.67 -1.91 -8.90
C ILE A 75 -23.21 -2.12 -7.48
N LEU A 76 -23.26 -1.09 -6.64
CA LEU A 76 -23.81 -1.18 -5.28
C LEU A 76 -25.32 -1.51 -5.28
N ILE A 77 -26.09 -0.92 -6.21
CA ILE A 77 -27.52 -1.22 -6.37
C ILE A 77 -27.71 -2.68 -6.78
N VAL A 78 -26.98 -3.14 -7.80
CA VAL A 78 -27.03 -4.53 -8.25
C VAL A 78 -26.62 -5.48 -7.13
N ALA A 79 -25.56 -5.17 -6.39
CA ALA A 79 -25.13 -5.96 -5.23
C ALA A 79 -26.21 -6.02 -4.14
N GLY A 80 -26.92 -4.92 -3.88
CA GLY A 80 -28.04 -4.88 -2.93
C GLY A 80 -29.24 -5.73 -3.36
N ILE A 81 -29.58 -5.72 -4.65
CA ILE A 81 -30.64 -6.58 -5.20
C ILE A 81 -30.23 -8.05 -5.08
N LEU A 82 -29.00 -8.40 -5.45
CA LEU A 82 -28.47 -9.76 -5.31
C LEU A 82 -28.45 -10.22 -3.85
N LEU A 83 -28.02 -9.36 -2.93
CA LEU A 83 -28.07 -9.62 -1.49
C LEU A 83 -29.49 -9.86 -1.00
N THR A 84 -30.47 -9.11 -1.49
CA THR A 84 -31.88 -9.30 -1.15
C THR A 84 -32.35 -10.70 -1.54
N VAL A 85 -32.06 -11.12 -2.77
CA VAL A 85 -32.43 -12.46 -3.28
C VAL A 85 -31.73 -13.56 -2.47
N VAL A 86 -30.42 -13.42 -2.22
CA VAL A 86 -29.64 -14.40 -1.46
C VAL A 86 -30.12 -14.50 -0.01
N LEU A 87 -30.37 -13.37 0.66
CA LEU A 87 -30.86 -13.36 2.03
C LEU A 87 -32.28 -13.90 2.13
N TRP A 88 -33.16 -13.54 1.20
CA TRP A 88 -34.52 -14.04 1.17
C TRP A 88 -34.55 -15.56 0.91
N GLY A 89 -33.94 -16.02 -0.18
CA GLY A 89 -33.94 -17.43 -0.55
C GLY A 89 -33.14 -18.31 0.43
N GLY A 90 -31.98 -17.82 0.88
CA GLY A 90 -31.15 -18.51 1.86
C GLY A 90 -31.86 -18.64 3.20
N THR A 91 -32.47 -17.56 3.71
CA THR A 91 -33.26 -17.61 4.96
C THR A 91 -34.43 -18.58 4.81
N TYR A 92 -35.17 -18.51 3.70
CA TYR A 92 -36.29 -19.43 3.44
C TYR A 92 -35.84 -20.89 3.43
N TYR A 93 -34.74 -21.19 2.73
CA TYR A 93 -34.14 -22.51 2.68
C TYR A 93 -33.70 -23.02 4.06
N PHE A 94 -32.94 -22.22 4.82
CA PHE A 94 -32.46 -22.63 6.14
C PHE A 94 -33.61 -22.75 7.16
N GLN A 95 -34.62 -21.89 7.11
CA GLN A 95 -35.81 -21.99 7.95
C GLN A 95 -36.62 -23.25 7.64
N GLY A 96 -36.88 -23.52 6.37
CA GLY A 96 -37.59 -24.73 5.96
C GLY A 96 -36.83 -26.01 6.26
N TYR A 97 -35.50 -26.00 6.07
CA TYR A 97 -34.67 -27.20 6.26
C TYR A 97 -34.45 -27.56 7.73
N ILE A 98 -34.21 -26.56 8.59
CA ILE A 98 -33.83 -26.80 9.99
C ILE A 98 -35.03 -26.69 10.95
N TYR A 99 -35.94 -25.74 10.72
CA TYR A 99 -36.93 -25.32 11.73
C TYR A 99 -38.38 -25.58 11.34
N LEU A 100 -38.64 -26.17 10.16
CA LEU A 100 -39.96 -26.56 9.65
C LEU A 100 -40.98 -25.43 9.41
N GLU A 101 -40.78 -24.23 9.98
CA GLU A 101 -41.67 -23.07 9.82
C GLU A 101 -40.88 -21.81 9.39
N PRO A 102 -41.17 -21.23 8.21
CA PRO A 102 -40.55 -19.98 7.78
C PRO A 102 -41.11 -18.76 8.54
N SER A 103 -40.27 -17.75 8.75
CA SER A 103 -40.66 -16.49 9.37
C SER A 103 -41.71 -15.78 8.50
N PRO A 104 -42.87 -15.38 9.06
CA PRO A 104 -43.95 -14.75 8.28
C PRO A 104 -43.57 -13.38 7.72
N ASN A 105 -42.47 -12.79 8.22
CA ASN A 105 -42.03 -11.43 7.90
C ASN A 105 -40.81 -11.38 6.98
N ILE A 106 -40.38 -12.52 6.42
CA ILE A 106 -39.17 -12.61 5.59
C ILE A 106 -39.18 -11.67 4.38
N TYR A 107 -40.38 -11.39 3.82
CA TYR A 107 -40.56 -10.60 2.60
C TYR A 107 -40.07 -9.15 2.73
N TRP A 108 -40.09 -8.55 3.93
CA TRP A 108 -39.56 -7.20 4.17
C TRP A 108 -38.26 -7.21 4.97
N GLN A 109 -38.06 -8.21 5.84
CA GLN A 109 -36.84 -8.34 6.64
C GLN A 109 -35.60 -8.54 5.76
N ALA A 110 -35.68 -9.38 4.74
CA ALA A 110 -34.56 -9.64 3.84
C ALA A 110 -34.15 -8.40 3.01
N PRO A 111 -35.08 -7.62 2.41
CA PRO A 111 -34.74 -6.33 1.79
C PRO A 111 -34.10 -5.32 2.75
N VAL A 112 -34.64 -5.17 3.98
CA VAL A 112 -34.09 -4.23 4.97
C VAL A 112 -32.66 -4.62 5.35
N ALA A 113 -32.44 -5.91 5.60
CA ALA A 113 -31.14 -6.48 5.86
C ALA A 113 -30.12 -6.25 4.72
N ALA A 114 -30.53 -6.50 3.48
CA ALA A 114 -29.72 -6.22 2.31
C ALA A 114 -29.39 -4.73 2.20
N ALA A 115 -30.35 -3.84 2.46
CA ALA A 115 -30.15 -2.40 2.46
C ALA A 115 -29.13 -1.95 3.52
N VAL A 116 -29.17 -2.53 4.73
CA VAL A 116 -28.19 -2.26 5.79
C VAL A 116 -26.78 -2.70 5.36
N LEU A 117 -26.63 -3.92 4.82
CA LEU A 117 -25.36 -4.41 4.31
C LEU A 117 -24.82 -3.54 3.17
N THR A 118 -25.66 -3.20 2.19
CA THR A 118 -25.32 -2.31 1.07
C THR A 118 -24.91 -0.93 1.54
N SER A 119 -25.58 -0.39 2.56
CA SER A 119 -25.21 0.89 3.17
C SER A 119 -23.81 0.82 3.81
N GLY A 120 -23.48 -0.28 4.50
CA GLY A 120 -22.14 -0.53 5.02
C GLY A 120 -21.08 -0.53 3.91
N TYR A 121 -21.33 -1.23 2.80
CA TYR A 121 -20.44 -1.24 1.64
C TYR A 121 -20.33 0.14 1.00
N MET A 122 -21.43 0.89 0.90
CA MET A 122 -21.43 2.25 0.37
C MET A 122 -20.57 3.18 1.21
N VAL A 123 -20.69 3.16 2.53
CA VAL A 123 -19.87 3.97 3.44
C VAL A 123 -18.39 3.64 3.27
N TRP A 124 -18.04 2.35 3.18
CA TRP A 124 -16.65 1.93 2.95
C TRP A 124 -16.13 2.43 1.60
N CYS A 125 -16.90 2.23 0.52
CA CYS A 125 -16.52 2.67 -0.83
C CYS A 125 -16.37 4.19 -0.93
N VAL A 126 -17.28 4.97 -0.31
CA VAL A 126 -17.22 6.44 -0.29
C VAL A 126 -16.01 6.92 0.50
N THR A 127 -15.75 6.31 1.67
CA THR A 127 -14.56 6.65 2.49
C THR A 127 -13.29 6.45 1.67
N LEU A 128 -13.17 5.31 0.99
CA LEU A 128 -12.05 5.02 0.10
C LEU A 128 -11.98 6.01 -1.09
N ALA A 129 -13.11 6.27 -1.76
CA ALA A 129 -13.20 7.18 -2.91
C ALA A 129 -12.89 8.65 -2.57
N THR A 130 -12.93 9.02 -1.28
CA THR A 130 -12.60 10.37 -0.79
C THR A 130 -11.19 10.46 -0.21
N THR A 131 -10.51 9.32 0.00
CA THR A 131 -9.19 9.31 0.62
C THR A 131 -8.10 9.76 -0.37
N PRO A 132 -7.26 10.75 -0.02
CA PRO A 132 -6.14 11.16 -0.86
C PRO A 132 -5.13 10.02 -1.08
N GLY A 133 -4.59 9.91 -2.29
CA GLY A 133 -3.63 8.88 -2.67
C GLY A 133 -4.22 7.48 -2.91
N ALA A 134 -5.51 7.27 -2.66
CA ALA A 134 -6.15 5.98 -2.95
C ALA A 134 -6.15 5.68 -4.45
N SER A 135 -5.73 4.47 -4.81
CA SER A 135 -5.68 3.95 -6.18
C SER A 135 -6.02 2.45 -6.19
N PRO A 136 -6.37 1.85 -7.34
CA PRO A 136 -6.68 0.42 -7.40
C PRO A 136 -5.52 -0.50 -6.93
N GLN A 137 -4.29 -0.01 -7.03
CA GLN A 137 -3.08 -0.73 -6.62
C GLN A 137 -2.68 -0.45 -5.16
N SER A 138 -3.11 0.68 -4.60
CA SER A 138 -2.80 1.09 -3.23
C SER A 138 -4.07 1.59 -2.55
N LEU A 139 -4.72 0.67 -1.84
CA LEU A 139 -5.94 0.93 -1.09
C LEU A 139 -5.57 1.13 0.40
N PRO A 140 -5.82 2.32 0.98
CA PRO A 140 -5.51 2.58 2.39
C PRO A 140 -6.35 1.74 3.36
N TYR A 141 -7.54 1.31 2.94
CA TYR A 141 -8.46 0.45 3.68
C TYR A 141 -8.86 -0.72 2.77
N ASP A 142 -8.25 -1.89 2.97
CA ASP A 142 -8.44 -3.08 2.13
C ASP A 142 -9.00 -4.23 2.99
N THR A 143 -9.11 -5.41 2.40
CA THR A 143 -9.43 -6.65 3.11
C THR A 143 -8.27 -7.06 4.03
N ILE A 144 -8.56 -7.82 5.09
CA ILE A 144 -7.54 -8.29 6.06
C ILE A 144 -6.33 -8.96 5.38
N ILE A 145 -6.56 -9.63 4.24
CA ILE A 145 -5.54 -10.41 3.52
C ILE A 145 -4.60 -9.52 2.69
N ARG A 146 -5.10 -8.39 2.20
CA ARG A 146 -4.35 -7.48 1.29
C ARG A 146 -3.91 -6.20 1.97
N PHE A 147 -4.42 -5.92 3.16
CA PHE A 147 -4.12 -4.72 3.90
C PHE A 147 -2.64 -4.63 4.26
N ASN A 148 -2.07 -3.45 4.03
CA ASN A 148 -0.74 -3.10 4.49
C ASN A 148 -0.82 -1.82 5.35
N PRO A 149 -0.41 -1.86 6.63
CA PRO A 149 -0.40 -0.66 7.48
C PRO A 149 0.71 0.32 7.12
N THR A 150 1.68 -0.08 6.29
CA THR A 150 2.72 0.82 5.79
C THR A 150 2.21 1.58 4.56
N GLU A 151 2.56 2.86 4.52
CA GLU A 151 2.38 3.73 3.36
C GLU A 151 3.72 3.87 2.66
N ASP A 152 3.72 3.74 1.33
CA ASP A 152 4.89 4.02 0.50
C ASP A 152 4.89 5.50 0.12
N MET A 153 6.04 6.18 0.25
CA MET A 153 6.16 7.60 -0.09
C MET A 153 6.09 7.82 -1.61
N LEU A 154 6.58 6.86 -2.38
CA LEU A 154 6.69 6.92 -3.83
C LEU A 154 6.08 5.66 -4.44
N SER A 155 5.37 5.80 -5.55
CA SER A 155 4.83 4.66 -6.30
C SER A 155 5.88 3.87 -7.07
N ARG A 156 7.08 4.45 -7.24
CA ARG A 156 8.24 3.82 -7.89
C ARG A 156 9.49 4.17 -7.10
N PRO A 157 10.54 3.33 -7.13
CA PRO A 157 11.79 3.68 -6.50
C PRO A 157 12.30 5.01 -7.03
N ALA A 158 12.84 5.83 -6.15
CA ALA A 158 13.29 7.17 -6.52
C ALA A 158 14.29 7.12 -7.68
N PRO A 159 14.16 7.98 -8.69
CA PRO A 159 15.03 7.94 -9.86
C PRO A 159 16.49 8.23 -9.49
N ARG A 160 16.71 9.04 -8.46
CA ARG A 160 18.02 9.49 -7.99
C ARG A 160 18.07 9.48 -6.48
N ILE A 161 19.19 8.98 -5.97
CA ILE A 161 19.52 9.05 -4.54
C ILE A 161 20.96 9.53 -4.40
N TRP A 162 21.26 10.21 -3.29
CA TRP A 162 22.62 10.59 -2.93
C TRP A 162 23.01 9.86 -1.65
N ALA A 163 24.14 9.16 -1.70
CA ALA A 163 24.78 8.64 -0.51
C ALA A 163 25.65 9.73 0.10
N VAL A 164 25.32 10.16 1.32
CA VAL A 164 26.15 11.07 2.09
C VAL A 164 27.12 10.21 2.92
N LYS A 165 28.40 10.23 2.56
CA LYS A 165 29.43 9.47 3.29
C LYS A 165 30.01 10.30 4.43
N SER A 166 30.37 9.66 5.52
CA SER A 166 31.14 10.30 6.60
C SER A 166 32.56 10.59 6.13
N SER A 167 33.02 11.84 6.31
CA SER A 167 34.42 12.21 6.10
C SER A 167 35.31 11.94 7.34
N SER A 168 34.74 11.40 8.42
CA SER A 168 35.44 11.39 9.70
C SER A 168 36.57 10.36 9.79
N LYS A 169 37.74 10.80 10.27
CA LYS A 169 38.75 9.91 10.85
C LYS A 169 38.17 9.30 12.15
N LYS A 170 38.53 8.05 12.47
CA LYS A 170 38.04 7.35 13.67
C LYS A 170 38.13 8.25 14.92
N GLY A 171 37.01 8.49 15.59
CA GLY A 171 36.95 9.22 16.88
C GLY A 171 36.47 10.68 16.83
N GLN A 172 36.20 11.24 15.65
CA GLN A 172 35.62 12.59 15.51
C GLN A 172 34.12 12.52 15.18
N GLU A 173 33.38 13.58 15.52
CA GLU A 173 31.96 13.72 15.22
C GLU A 173 31.71 13.52 13.71
N ARG A 174 30.67 12.74 13.35
CA ARG A 174 30.36 12.40 11.95
C ARG A 174 29.90 13.65 11.21
N LYS A 175 30.84 14.32 10.54
CA LYS A 175 30.54 15.42 9.62
C LYS A 175 30.13 14.88 8.25
N ASP A 176 29.19 15.58 7.62
CA ASP A 176 28.78 15.36 6.23
C ASP A 176 30.02 15.45 5.33
N GLY A 177 30.33 14.35 4.67
CA GLY A 177 31.43 14.25 3.72
C GLY A 177 30.94 14.30 2.27
N GLU A 178 31.60 13.51 1.43
CA GLU A 178 31.29 13.43 0.00
C GLU A 178 29.86 12.93 -0.24
N LYS A 179 29.14 13.65 -1.11
CA LYS A 179 27.83 13.23 -1.63
C LYS A 179 28.03 12.53 -2.97
N ILE A 180 27.74 11.24 -3.03
CA ILE A 180 27.84 10.45 -4.26
C ILE A 180 26.44 10.23 -4.82
N ARG A 181 26.25 10.61 -6.08
CA ARG A 181 24.98 10.48 -6.78
C ARG A 181 24.84 9.08 -7.39
N TYR A 182 23.71 8.45 -7.11
CA TYR A 182 23.31 7.20 -7.74
C TYR A 182 22.01 7.39 -8.53
N VAL A 183 21.92 6.66 -9.63
CA VAL A 183 20.73 6.62 -10.48
C VAL A 183 20.13 5.22 -10.43
N SER A 184 18.83 5.16 -10.25
CA SER A 184 18.07 3.92 -10.27
C SER A 184 18.10 3.31 -11.67
N LYS A 185 18.52 2.06 -11.76
CA LYS A 185 18.46 1.24 -12.96
C LYS A 185 17.60 0.02 -12.68
N ARG A 186 16.80 -0.34 -13.68
CA ARG A 186 15.88 -1.48 -13.61
C ARG A 186 16.58 -2.72 -14.15
N ASP A 187 16.80 -3.72 -13.31
CA ASP A 187 17.35 -5.03 -13.71
C ASP A 187 16.28 -6.02 -14.18
N GLY A 188 15.04 -5.80 -13.76
CA GLY A 188 13.94 -6.70 -14.06
C GLY A 188 12.59 -6.07 -13.82
N PRO A 189 11.49 -6.84 -13.90
CA PRO A 189 10.14 -6.29 -13.77
C PRO A 189 9.93 -5.57 -12.43
N THR A 190 10.55 -6.06 -11.35
CA THR A 190 10.34 -5.55 -9.97
C THR A 190 11.63 -5.15 -9.26
N ARG A 191 12.80 -5.42 -9.83
CA ARG A 191 14.10 -5.16 -9.19
C ARG A 191 14.75 -3.90 -9.74
N TYR A 192 15.20 -3.06 -8.82
CA TYR A 192 15.93 -1.84 -9.09
C TYR A 192 17.22 -1.88 -8.30
N HIS A 193 18.30 -1.41 -8.90
CA HIS A 193 19.58 -1.22 -8.25
C HIS A 193 20.09 0.19 -8.54
N TYR A 194 20.90 0.71 -7.64
CA TYR A 194 21.44 2.05 -7.75
C TYR A 194 22.88 2.00 -8.26
N GLN A 195 23.16 2.67 -9.37
CA GLN A 195 24.51 2.78 -9.94
C GLN A 195 25.05 4.19 -9.84
N ASP A 196 26.32 4.31 -9.46
CA ASP A 196 27.07 5.57 -9.46
C ASP A 196 27.30 6.06 -10.90
N THR A 197 27.04 7.34 -11.17
CA THR A 197 27.21 7.97 -12.49
C THR A 197 28.49 8.78 -12.66
N SER A 198 29.34 8.90 -11.63
CA SER A 198 30.42 9.89 -11.60
C SER A 198 31.54 9.64 -12.62
N ILE A 199 32.12 8.43 -12.70
CA ILE A 199 33.21 8.12 -13.66
C ILE A 199 33.23 6.64 -14.09
N LYS A 200 32.99 5.71 -13.15
CA LYS A 200 32.92 4.27 -13.44
C LYS A 200 31.63 3.73 -12.79
N PRO A 201 30.76 3.03 -13.54
CA PRO A 201 29.55 2.47 -12.98
C PRO A 201 29.92 1.48 -11.87
N ARG A 202 29.59 1.84 -10.64
CA ARG A 202 29.76 1.01 -9.45
C ARG A 202 28.39 0.76 -8.85
N LEU A 203 28.20 -0.46 -8.37
CA LEU A 203 27.05 -0.80 -7.54
C LEU A 203 27.11 -0.01 -6.23
N TRP A 204 25.95 0.11 -5.59
CA TRP A 204 25.80 0.75 -4.30
C TRP A 204 26.86 0.28 -3.29
N GLN A 205 27.58 1.24 -2.69
CA GLN A 205 28.58 0.97 -1.65
C GLN A 205 28.09 1.54 -0.31
N GLY A 206 27.50 0.68 0.52
CA GLY A 206 26.98 1.07 1.85
C GLY A 206 28.06 1.51 2.86
N GLN A 207 29.34 1.26 2.58
CA GLN A 207 30.42 1.59 3.51
C GLN A 207 30.49 3.10 3.78
N ASN A 208 30.50 3.45 5.08
CA ASN A 208 30.57 4.82 5.60
C ASN A 208 29.41 5.75 5.19
N VAL A 209 28.29 5.22 4.69
CA VAL A 209 27.10 6.03 4.39
C VAL A 209 26.41 6.42 5.70
N ILE A 210 26.29 7.72 5.99
CA ILE A 210 25.64 8.24 7.20
C ILE A 210 24.23 8.74 6.96
N ALA A 211 23.93 9.13 5.73
CA ALA A 211 22.60 9.53 5.33
C ALA A 211 22.37 9.21 3.85
N ILE A 212 21.11 9.06 3.48
CA ILE A 212 20.67 8.95 2.10
C ILE A 212 19.71 10.09 1.83
N GLU A 213 19.98 10.86 0.78
CA GLU A 213 19.07 11.89 0.30
C GLU A 213 18.35 11.38 -0.94
N ILE A 214 17.05 11.61 -1.05
CA ILE A 214 16.21 11.13 -2.15
C ILE A 214 15.56 12.31 -2.85
N GLU A 215 15.64 12.36 -4.18
CA GLU A 215 14.90 13.32 -5.01
C GLU A 215 13.48 12.78 -5.24
N LYS A 216 12.47 13.54 -4.84
CA LYS A 216 11.08 13.25 -5.23
C LYS A 216 10.80 13.75 -6.65
N ASP A 217 9.65 13.36 -7.17
CA ASP A 217 9.17 13.81 -8.49
C ASP A 217 8.91 15.34 -8.56
N ASP A 218 8.73 16.01 -7.42
CA ASP A 218 8.60 17.47 -7.31
C ASP A 218 9.96 18.20 -7.25
N GLY A 219 11.08 17.48 -7.33
CA GLY A 219 12.44 18.01 -7.19
C GLY A 219 12.85 18.31 -5.76
N THR A 220 11.97 18.10 -4.77
CA THR A 220 12.34 18.27 -3.36
C THR A 220 13.17 17.08 -2.89
N THR A 221 14.18 17.36 -2.07
CA THR A 221 15.06 16.34 -1.50
C THR A 221 14.68 16.04 -0.07
N ILE A 222 14.49 14.77 0.27
CA ILE A 222 14.34 14.33 1.67
C ILE A 222 15.58 13.58 2.11
N ARG A 223 16.10 13.94 3.28
CA ARG A 223 17.21 13.27 3.94
C ARG A 223 16.71 12.19 4.90
N PHE A 224 17.39 11.05 4.87
CA PHE A 224 17.21 9.90 5.74
C PHE A 224 18.52 9.63 6.45
N ASP A 225 18.55 9.82 7.76
CA ASP A 225 19.76 9.61 8.56
C ASP A 225 19.86 8.14 8.98
N TYR A 226 21.08 7.61 9.03
CA TYR A 226 21.33 6.23 9.42
C TYR A 226 20.99 6.02 10.90
N GLU A 227 20.18 4.99 11.17
CA GLU A 227 19.82 4.53 12.52
C GLU A 227 20.44 3.15 12.75
N GLU A 228 21.28 3.03 13.76
CA GLU A 228 21.89 1.76 14.13
C GLU A 228 20.80 0.78 14.54
N THR A 229 20.72 -0.35 13.84
CA THR A 229 19.71 -1.39 14.08
C THR A 229 20.44 -2.63 14.57
N ASP A 230 19.99 -3.18 15.71
CA ASP A 230 20.60 -4.36 16.32
C ASP A 230 20.36 -5.66 15.53
N ASP A 231 19.52 -5.61 14.49
CA ASP A 231 18.86 -6.77 13.92
C ASP A 231 19.24 -7.03 12.45
N GLY A 232 19.77 -8.23 12.20
CA GLY A 232 19.63 -8.92 10.91
C GLY A 232 20.41 -8.38 9.71
N GLY A 233 21.44 -7.56 9.91
CA GLY A 233 22.36 -7.14 8.83
C GLY A 233 21.77 -6.15 7.83
N HIS A 234 20.53 -5.69 8.00
CA HIS A 234 19.94 -4.64 7.18
C HIS A 234 20.20 -3.29 7.84
N ARG A 235 20.51 -2.28 7.04
CA ARG A 235 20.73 -0.92 7.54
C ARG A 235 19.44 -0.13 7.40
N ARG A 236 19.04 0.56 8.45
CA ARG A 236 17.83 1.39 8.46
C ARG A 236 18.21 2.85 8.37
N PHE A 237 17.49 3.59 7.53
CA PHE A 237 17.61 5.04 7.43
C PHE A 237 16.25 5.65 7.72
N ARG A 238 16.21 6.68 8.58
CA ARG A 238 14.98 7.32 9.03
C ARG A 238 15.01 8.81 8.75
N SER A 239 13.93 9.32 8.20
CA SER A 239 13.73 10.76 8.02
C SER A 239 13.14 11.39 9.27
N LYS A 240 13.29 12.72 9.42
CA LYS A 240 12.68 13.51 10.50
C LYS A 240 11.16 13.35 10.56
N ASP A 241 10.52 13.12 9.41
CA ASP A 241 9.07 12.91 9.32
C ASP A 241 8.63 11.48 9.66
N GLY A 242 9.55 10.60 10.07
CA GLY A 242 9.27 9.20 10.42
C GLY A 242 9.13 8.25 9.23
N TRP A 243 9.59 8.65 8.04
CA TRP A 243 9.76 7.73 6.91
C TRP A 243 10.99 6.87 7.09
N GLU A 244 10.89 5.60 6.77
CA GLU A 244 11.94 4.60 6.94
C GLU A 244 12.31 3.97 5.60
N MET A 245 13.60 3.80 5.35
CA MET A 245 14.13 3.12 4.18
C MET A 245 15.09 2.02 4.64
N LEU A 246 14.93 0.84 4.06
CA LEU A 246 15.78 -0.31 4.33
C LEU A 246 16.83 -0.45 3.23
N GLU A 247 18.08 -0.67 3.65
CA GLU A 247 19.20 -1.04 2.79
C GLU A 247 19.51 -2.52 2.98
N SER A 248 19.32 -3.28 1.91
CA SER A 248 19.74 -4.68 1.82
C SER A 248 21.24 -4.77 1.56
N PRO A 249 21.98 -5.70 2.21
CA PRO A 249 23.42 -5.87 2.00
C PRO A 249 23.84 -6.14 0.55
N GLN A 250 22.97 -6.76 -0.23
CA GLN A 250 23.26 -7.23 -1.59
C GLN A 250 22.81 -6.21 -2.65
N ASP A 251 21.61 -5.65 -2.48
CA ASP A 251 20.96 -4.81 -3.50
C ASP A 251 21.08 -3.30 -3.22
N GLY A 252 21.48 -2.93 -2.00
CA GLY A 252 21.49 -1.55 -1.53
C GLY A 252 20.11 -1.05 -1.05
N PRO A 253 19.87 0.26 -1.02
CA PRO A 253 18.61 0.85 -0.58
C PRO A 253 17.49 0.51 -1.55
N THR A 254 16.30 0.18 -1.02
CA THR A 254 15.12 -0.07 -1.86
C THR A 254 14.70 1.17 -2.65
N GLY A 255 15.00 2.37 -2.12
CA GLY A 255 14.55 3.65 -2.65
C GLY A 255 13.05 3.86 -2.62
N LEU A 256 12.35 3.05 -1.81
CA LEU A 256 10.93 3.17 -1.50
C LEU A 256 10.82 3.41 0.01
N PRO A 257 10.84 4.68 0.46
CA PRO A 257 10.61 4.98 1.87
C PRO A 257 9.19 4.60 2.26
N THR A 258 9.06 3.93 3.40
CA THR A 258 7.78 3.48 3.94
C THR A 258 7.55 4.08 5.31
N ARG A 259 6.29 4.31 5.70
CA ARG A 259 5.93 4.79 7.04
C ARG A 259 4.75 4.00 7.57
N PHE A 260 4.87 3.49 8.79
CA PHE A 260 3.74 2.88 9.48
C PHE A 260 2.68 3.93 9.84
N ARG A 261 1.42 3.69 9.44
CA ARG A 261 0.29 4.58 9.75
C ARG A 261 -0.70 3.85 10.65
N SER A 262 -0.62 4.11 11.96
CA SER A 262 -1.55 3.54 12.94
C SER A 262 -3.02 3.84 12.61
N SER A 263 -3.31 5.03 12.05
CA SER A 263 -4.66 5.39 11.60
C SER A 263 -5.17 4.47 10.48
N ARG A 264 -4.31 4.03 9.54
CA ARG A 264 -4.70 3.06 8.51
C ARG A 264 -5.07 1.72 9.13
N LEU A 265 -4.26 1.24 10.07
CA LEU A 265 -4.55 0.00 10.81
C LEU A 265 -5.89 0.07 11.54
N PHE A 266 -6.13 1.17 12.27
CA PHE A 266 -7.37 1.35 13.03
C PHE A 266 -8.61 1.35 12.11
N TRP A 267 -8.60 2.15 11.05
CA TRP A 267 -9.73 2.20 10.12
C TRP A 267 -9.94 0.89 9.38
N ASN A 268 -8.86 0.21 9.00
CA ASN A 268 -8.94 -1.11 8.39
C ASN A 268 -9.60 -2.12 9.33
N LEU A 269 -9.20 -2.13 10.60
CA LEU A 269 -9.81 -2.99 11.61
C LEU A 269 -11.29 -2.64 11.82
N PHE A 270 -11.63 -1.35 11.92
CA PHE A 270 -12.99 -0.86 12.06
C PHE A 270 -13.89 -1.33 10.92
N PHE A 271 -13.45 -1.19 9.66
CA PHE A 271 -14.25 -1.62 8.52
C PHE A 271 -14.41 -3.14 8.43
N ASN A 272 -13.34 -3.90 8.68
CA ASN A 272 -13.41 -5.37 8.62
C ASN A 272 -14.25 -5.96 9.77
N LEU A 273 -14.07 -5.48 11.01
CA LEU A 273 -14.90 -5.91 12.15
C LEU A 273 -16.33 -5.42 12.04
N GLY A 274 -16.53 -4.19 11.57
CA GLY A 274 -17.85 -3.60 11.33
C GLY A 274 -18.61 -4.41 10.28
N HIS A 275 -17.95 -4.77 9.17
CA HIS A 275 -18.53 -5.62 8.12
C HIS A 275 -18.97 -6.98 8.65
N PHE A 276 -18.11 -7.66 9.42
CA PHE A 276 -18.49 -8.91 10.09
C PHE A 276 -19.67 -8.73 11.06
N SER A 277 -19.63 -7.67 11.87
CA SER A 277 -20.68 -7.38 12.86
C SER A 277 -22.02 -7.11 12.20
N VAL A 278 -22.05 -6.37 11.08
CA VAL A 278 -23.27 -6.10 10.32
C VAL A 278 -23.83 -7.40 9.74
N TRP A 279 -23.00 -8.30 9.20
CA TRP A 279 -23.45 -9.63 8.77
C TRP A 279 -24.09 -10.42 9.91
N PHE A 280 -23.40 -10.49 11.05
CA PHE A 280 -23.88 -11.20 12.22
C PHE A 280 -25.22 -10.66 12.72
N VAL A 281 -25.32 -9.35 12.97
CA VAL A 281 -26.54 -8.71 13.48
C VAL A 281 -27.69 -8.89 12.48
N THR A 282 -27.42 -8.72 11.19
CA THR A 282 -28.42 -8.84 10.13
C THR A 282 -28.99 -10.26 10.05
N LEU A 283 -28.11 -11.27 10.02
CA LEU A 283 -28.54 -12.68 10.00
C LEU A 283 -29.23 -13.09 11.29
N TRP A 284 -28.73 -12.62 12.43
CA TRP A 284 -29.34 -12.88 13.73
C TRP A 284 -30.78 -12.37 13.80
N LEU A 285 -31.02 -11.13 13.33
CA LEU A 285 -32.35 -10.52 13.34
C LEU A 285 -33.31 -11.17 12.32
N ILE A 286 -32.86 -11.50 11.12
CA ILE A 286 -33.70 -12.15 10.10
C ILE A 286 -34.05 -13.58 10.50
N LEU A 287 -33.05 -14.35 10.90
CA LEU A 287 -33.23 -15.77 11.16
C LEU A 287 -33.98 -16.02 12.48
N ARG A 288 -33.90 -15.09 13.44
CA ARG A 288 -34.46 -15.23 14.80
C ARG A 288 -33.95 -16.46 15.57
N TYR A 289 -32.83 -17.01 15.16
CA TYR A 289 -32.26 -18.24 15.73
C TYR A 289 -31.40 -18.00 16.97
N GLN A 290 -31.01 -19.11 17.59
CA GLN A 290 -29.89 -19.16 18.51
C GLN A 290 -28.64 -18.53 17.87
N TRP A 291 -28.00 -17.65 18.63
CA TRP A 291 -26.88 -16.82 18.19
C TRP A 291 -25.73 -17.61 17.54
N ILE A 292 -25.51 -18.88 17.94
CA ILE A 292 -24.47 -19.76 17.39
C ILE A 292 -24.66 -20.03 15.89
N HIS A 293 -25.90 -20.31 15.45
CA HIS A 293 -26.18 -20.56 14.03
C HIS A 293 -26.00 -19.29 13.19
N ALA A 294 -26.48 -18.15 13.70
CA ALA A 294 -26.29 -16.86 13.05
C ALA A 294 -24.81 -16.50 12.95
N PHE A 295 -24.03 -16.76 14.00
CA PHE A 295 -22.59 -16.53 14.02
C PHE A 295 -21.85 -17.42 13.02
N GLY A 296 -22.14 -18.72 12.99
CA GLY A 296 -21.54 -19.65 12.03
C GLY A 296 -21.83 -19.28 10.58
N LEU A 297 -23.08 -18.95 10.26
CA LEU A 297 -23.47 -18.51 8.92
C LEU A 297 -22.86 -17.15 8.57
N ALA A 298 -22.79 -16.23 9.53
CA ALA A 298 -22.15 -14.92 9.36
C ALA A 298 -20.68 -15.08 9.01
N ILE A 299 -19.93 -15.98 9.67
CA ILE A 299 -18.53 -16.25 9.31
C ILE A 299 -18.42 -16.72 7.86
N VAL A 300 -19.22 -17.70 7.46
CA VAL A 300 -19.15 -18.26 6.10
C VAL A 300 -19.48 -17.18 5.05
N LEU A 301 -20.59 -16.47 5.20
CA LEU A 301 -20.99 -15.44 4.24
C LEU A 301 -20.04 -14.25 4.25
N TRP A 302 -19.55 -13.83 5.42
CA TRP A 302 -18.55 -12.78 5.54
C TRP A 302 -17.26 -13.15 4.80
N VAL A 303 -16.73 -14.36 4.97
CA VAL A 303 -15.54 -14.83 4.24
C VAL A 303 -15.79 -14.84 2.74
N VAL A 304 -16.90 -15.44 2.29
CA VAL A 304 -17.24 -15.51 0.86
C VAL A 304 -17.32 -14.12 0.24
N PHE A 305 -18.02 -13.18 0.87
CA PHE A 305 -18.13 -11.81 0.37
C PHE A 305 -16.81 -11.04 0.42
N THR A 306 -16.00 -11.26 1.47
CA THR A 306 -14.68 -10.61 1.61
C THR A 306 -13.71 -11.08 0.53
N LEU A 307 -13.79 -12.34 0.10
CA LEU A 307 -12.89 -12.88 -0.91
C LEU A 307 -13.35 -12.60 -2.35
N THR A 308 -14.66 -12.52 -2.59
CA THR A 308 -15.22 -12.45 -3.95
C THR A 308 -15.69 -11.05 -4.34
N MET A 309 -16.59 -10.47 -3.55
CA MET A 309 -17.28 -9.22 -3.91
C MET A 309 -16.50 -7.99 -3.45
N LEU A 310 -15.93 -8.02 -2.25
CA LEU A 310 -15.28 -6.86 -1.64
C LEU A 310 -14.06 -6.36 -2.44
N PRO A 311 -13.14 -7.19 -2.96
CA PRO A 311 -12.00 -6.71 -3.74
C PRO A 311 -12.44 -6.00 -5.02
N MET A 312 -13.53 -6.47 -5.65
CA MET A 312 -14.11 -5.84 -6.82
C MET A 312 -14.68 -4.46 -6.49
N LEU A 313 -15.50 -4.36 -5.43
CA LEU A 313 -16.10 -3.09 -4.98
C LEU A 313 -15.03 -2.05 -4.62
N LEU A 314 -14.02 -2.46 -3.83
CA LEU A 314 -12.93 -1.58 -3.43
C LEU A 314 -12.04 -1.19 -4.61
N GLY A 315 -11.85 -2.08 -5.59
CA GLY A 315 -11.14 -1.77 -6.84
C GLY A 315 -11.82 -0.64 -7.62
N TYR A 316 -13.14 -0.71 -7.83
CA TYR A 316 -13.90 0.36 -8.48
C TYR A 316 -13.88 1.67 -7.69
N ALA A 317 -13.98 1.60 -6.37
CA ALA A 317 -13.82 2.79 -5.52
C ALA A 317 -12.41 3.41 -5.64
N GLY A 318 -11.36 2.59 -5.76
CA GLY A 318 -10.00 3.04 -6.05
C GLY A 318 -9.87 3.73 -7.41
N HIS A 319 -10.53 3.21 -8.45
CA HIS A 319 -10.59 3.86 -9.77
C HIS A 319 -11.30 5.22 -9.71
N ALA A 320 -12.40 5.32 -8.97
CA ALA A 320 -13.10 6.57 -8.75
C ALA A 320 -12.22 7.58 -7.98
N ALA A 321 -11.48 7.14 -6.96
CA ALA A 321 -10.53 7.98 -6.22
C ALA A 321 -9.44 8.56 -7.12
N ALA A 322 -8.77 7.70 -7.90
CA ALA A 322 -7.72 8.11 -8.82
C ALA A 322 -8.21 9.09 -9.89
N SER A 323 -9.41 8.85 -10.43
CA SER A 323 -10.03 9.75 -11.43
C SER A 323 -10.35 11.13 -10.85
N ARG A 324 -10.78 11.21 -9.58
CA ARG A 324 -11.02 12.50 -8.91
C ARG A 324 -9.72 13.28 -8.68
N GLN A 325 -8.64 12.58 -8.36
CA GLN A 325 -7.34 13.20 -8.13
C GLN A 325 -6.76 13.77 -9.44
N SER A 326 -6.86 13.04 -10.55
CA SER A 326 -6.38 13.53 -11.84
C SER A 326 -7.09 14.82 -12.27
N VAL A 327 -8.42 14.91 -12.09
CA VAL A 327 -9.18 16.15 -12.37
C VAL A 327 -8.73 17.31 -11.49
N ARG A 328 -8.49 17.08 -10.19
CA ARG A 328 -7.96 18.13 -9.30
C ARG A 328 -6.59 18.63 -9.74
N THR A 329 -5.69 17.72 -10.13
CA THR A 329 -4.35 18.09 -10.62
C THR A 329 -4.42 18.88 -11.91
N ILE A 330 -5.28 18.48 -12.86
CA ILE A 330 -5.48 19.22 -14.11
C ILE A 330 -6.07 20.61 -13.83
N SER A 331 -7.09 20.70 -12.97
CA SER A 331 -7.70 21.97 -12.58
C SER A 331 -6.66 22.90 -11.96
N ALA A 332 -5.88 22.41 -10.99
CA ALA A 332 -4.83 23.20 -10.35
C ALA A 332 -3.76 23.67 -11.34
N ARG A 333 -3.43 22.84 -12.34
CA ARG A 333 -2.50 23.22 -13.40
C ARG A 333 -3.07 24.28 -14.34
N ILE A 334 -4.33 24.19 -14.73
CA ILE A 334 -5.00 25.21 -15.54
C ILE A 334 -5.06 26.54 -14.76
N ASP A 335 -5.47 26.50 -13.49
CA ASP A 335 -5.48 27.67 -12.62
C ASP A 335 -4.10 28.32 -12.47
N SER A 336 -3.03 27.52 -12.53
CA SER A 336 -1.65 28.03 -12.52
C SER A 336 -1.20 28.66 -13.84
N LEU A 337 -1.76 28.25 -14.98
CA LEU A 337 -1.44 28.81 -16.30
C LEU A 337 -2.24 30.09 -16.58
N ASP A 338 -3.49 30.15 -16.13
CA ASP A 338 -4.38 31.32 -16.28
C ASP A 338 -4.02 32.47 -15.33
N ARG A 339 -3.13 32.24 -14.36
CA ARG A 339 -2.47 33.30 -13.59
C ARG A 339 -1.13 33.61 -14.24
N PRO A 340 -1.07 34.52 -15.23
CA PRO A 340 0.19 34.83 -15.86
C PRO A 340 1.13 35.45 -14.82
N ASP A 341 2.42 35.08 -14.86
CA ASP A 341 3.41 35.47 -13.85
C ASP A 341 3.50 36.99 -13.62
N TRP A 342 3.19 37.80 -14.65
CA TRP A 342 3.12 39.27 -14.53
C TRP A 342 2.03 39.76 -13.56
N ALA A 343 0.95 38.99 -13.35
CA ALA A 343 -0.10 39.32 -12.39
C ALA A 343 0.38 39.16 -10.93
N LEU A 344 1.34 38.26 -10.68
CA LEU A 344 1.99 38.14 -9.36
C LEU A 344 3.01 39.25 -9.14
N GLU A 345 3.70 39.69 -10.19
CA GLU A 345 4.69 40.77 -10.12
C GLU A 345 4.05 42.15 -9.82
N SER A 346 2.87 42.42 -10.39
CA SER A 346 2.12 43.67 -10.14
C SER A 346 1.61 43.79 -8.69
N LEU A 347 1.25 42.68 -8.03
CA LEU A 347 0.80 42.70 -6.63
C LEU A 347 1.93 42.97 -5.62
N CYS A 348 3.16 42.54 -5.91
CA CYS A 348 4.32 42.83 -5.07
C CYS A 348 4.74 44.31 -5.13
N LYS A 349 4.52 45.01 -6.26
CA LYS A 349 4.97 46.39 -6.43
C LYS A 349 4.14 47.42 -5.65
N THR A 350 2.90 47.10 -5.29
CA THR A 350 1.98 48.01 -4.58
C THR A 350 2.05 47.96 -3.05
N ARG A 351 2.83 47.05 -2.44
CA ARG A 351 3.00 46.95 -0.98
C ARG A 351 4.44 47.28 -0.56
N SER A 352 4.93 48.45 -0.96
CA SER A 352 6.03 49.08 -0.23
C SER A 352 5.42 50.00 0.84
N PRO A 353 5.44 49.64 2.13
CA PRO A 353 5.01 50.56 3.18
C PRO A 353 5.95 51.76 3.17
N LYS A 354 5.41 52.95 2.89
CA LYS A 354 6.11 54.20 3.17
C LYS A 354 6.48 54.18 4.65
N ALA A 355 7.77 54.07 4.94
CA ALA A 355 8.30 54.35 6.27
C ALA A 355 8.00 55.81 6.59
N SER A 356 7.03 56.03 7.48
CA SER A 356 6.81 57.33 8.12
C SER A 356 7.89 57.52 9.18
N GLY A 357 8.72 58.55 8.98
CA GLY A 357 9.70 59.02 9.95
C GLY A 357 9.10 59.83 11.09
#